data_AF-A0A971EE33-F1
#
_entry.id   AF-A0A971EE33-F1
#
_cell.length_a   1.000
_cell.length_b   1.000
_cell.length_c   1.000
_cell.angle_alpha   90.00
_cell.angle_beta   90.00
_cell.angle_gamma   90.00
#
_symmetry.space_group_name_H-M   'P 1'
#
loop_
_entity.id
_entity.type
_entity.pdbx_description
1 polymer ?
#
loop_
_entity_poly.entity_id
_entity_poly.type
_entity_poly.pdbx_seq_one_letter_code
_entity_poly.pdbx_strand_id
1 'polypeptide(L)' 'MSQSALKNVQDIKITRQQKNQMRAQLEDILQVHKMLDSRIETYQQQTDHPEYRRFWEEMKQRNQQNIQVVARYMVMKCNR' A
#
# COMPACT_ATOMS: atom_id res chain seq x y z
N MET A 1 -1.37 -31.85 7.79
CA MET A 1 -1.99 -30.51 7.97
C MET A 1 -3.05 -30.37 6.88
N SER A 2 -4.34 -30.55 7.22
CA SER A 2 -5.38 -30.88 6.25
C SER A 2 -5.87 -29.66 5.45
N GLN A 3 -6.15 -29.91 4.16
CA GLN A 3 -6.70 -28.96 3.18
C GLN A 3 -8.13 -28.43 3.53
N SER A 4 -8.66 -28.74 4.72
CA SER A 4 -9.99 -28.29 5.18
C SER A 4 -10.04 -26.86 5.71
N ALA A 5 -8.92 -26.27 6.14
CA ALA A 5 -8.91 -24.92 6.70
C ALA A 5 -9.16 -23.81 5.66
N LEU A 6 -8.94 -24.10 4.37
CA LEU A 6 -9.06 -23.10 3.30
C LEU A 6 -10.51 -22.95 2.77
N LYS A 7 -11.40 -23.92 3.02
CA LYS A 7 -12.79 -23.87 2.52
C LYS A 7 -13.75 -23.00 3.36
N ASN A 8 -13.41 -22.70 4.61
CA ASN A 8 -14.33 -21.98 5.53
C ASN A 8 -14.14 -20.45 5.58
N VAL A 9 -13.17 -19.89 4.84
CA VAL A 9 -12.94 -18.43 4.84
C VAL A 9 -13.91 -17.68 3.92
N GLN A 10 -14.60 -18.38 3.02
CA GLN A 10 -15.44 -17.75 2.00
C GLN A 10 -16.80 -17.25 2.49
N ASP A 11 -17.26 -17.67 3.68
CA ASP A 11 -18.62 -17.36 4.19
C ASP A 11 -18.66 -16.47 5.44
N ILE A 12 -17.50 -16.04 5.96
CA ILE A 12 -17.46 -15.11 7.08
C ILE A 12 -17.73 -13.70 6.55
N LYS A 13 -18.98 -13.23 6.69
CA LYS A 13 -19.36 -11.85 6.36
C LYS A 13 -18.49 -10.88 7.17
N ILE A 14 -17.69 -10.08 6.46
CA ILE A 14 -16.89 -9.02 7.07
C ILE A 14 -17.84 -7.93 7.60
N THR A 15 -17.83 -7.72 8.91
CA THR A 15 -18.66 -6.71 9.57
C THR A 15 -18.25 -5.29 9.16
N ARG A 16 -19.17 -4.33 9.29
CA ARG A 16 -18.87 -2.91 9.04
C ARG A 16 -17.74 -2.40 9.95
N GLN A 17 -17.69 -2.85 11.21
CA GLN A 17 -16.63 -2.49 12.15
C GLN A 17 -15.27 -2.97 11.66
N GLN A 18 -15.15 -4.22 11.22
CA GLN A 18 -13.91 -4.76 10.66
C GLN A 18 -13.48 -4.01 9.39
N LYS A 19 -14.43 -3.66 8.50
CA LYS A 19 -14.13 -2.82 7.31
C LYS A 19 -13.62 -1.44 7.69
N ASN A 20 -14.22 -0.80 8.70
CA ASN A 20 -13.79 0.51 9.18
C ASN A 20 -12.39 0.47 9.80
N GLN A 21 -12.11 -0.54 10.62
CA GLN A 21 -10.79 -0.75 11.22
C GLN A 21 -9.72 -0.96 10.14
N MET A 22 -10.00 -1.83 9.16
CA MET A 22 -9.10 -2.05 8.03
C MET A 22 -8.90 -0.77 7.22
N ARG A 23 -9.97 0.01 6.98
CA ARG A 23 -9.86 1.31 6.28
C ARG A 23 -8.88 2.25 7.00
N ALA A 24 -9.03 2.41 8.32
CA ALA A 24 -8.16 3.29 9.10
C ALA A 24 -6.69 2.84 9.04
N GLN A 25 -6.43 1.54 9.11
CA GLN A 25 -5.08 0.99 8.96
C GLN A 25 -4.49 1.26 7.56
N LEU A 26 -5.31 1.11 6.51
CA LEU A 26 -4.88 1.40 5.13
C LEU A 26 -4.67 2.90 4.89
N GLU A 27 -5.41 3.77 5.56
CA GLU A 27 -5.21 5.23 5.53
C GLU A 27 -3.87 5.63 6.16
N ASP A 28 -3.52 5.02 7.29
CA ASP A 28 -2.22 5.22 7.94
C ASP A 28 -1.07 4.75 7.02
N ILE A 29 -1.20 3.57 6.42
CA ILE A 29 -0.22 3.06 5.45
C ILE A 29 -0.11 3.98 4.21
N LEU A 30 -1.22 4.52 3.70
CA LEU A 30 -1.18 5.50 2.61
C LEU A 30 -0.42 6.77 3.01
N GLN A 31 -0.58 7.22 4.26
CA GLN A 31 0.14 8.39 4.76
C GLN A 31 1.66 8.13 4.80
N VAL A 32 2.08 6.96 5.26
CA VAL A 32 3.49 6.55 5.24
C VAL A 32 4.04 6.53 3.80
N HIS A 33 3.30 5.94 2.85
CA HIS A 33 3.73 5.91 1.45
C HIS A 33 3.83 7.31 0.83
N LYS A 34 2.92 8.24 1.17
CA LYS A 34 3.00 9.64 0.71
C LYS A 34 4.21 10.37 1.28
N MET A 35 4.50 10.16 2.57
CA MET A 35 5.70 10.71 3.20
C MET A 35 6.97 10.13 2.54
N LEU A 36 6.99 8.82 2.28
CA LEU A 36 8.08 8.16 1.59
C LEU A 36 8.28 8.72 0.18
N ASP A 37 7.19 8.97 -0.57
CA ASP A 37 7.24 9.55 -1.92
C ASP A 37 7.95 10.91 -1.92
N SER A 38 7.55 11.79 -0.98
CA SER A 38 8.17 13.11 -0.82
C SER A 38 9.66 13.02 -0.43
N ARG A 39 10.04 12.06 0.41
CA ARG A 39 11.45 11.83 0.77
C ARG A 39 12.27 11.31 -0.41
N ILE A 40 11.74 10.34 -1.16
CA ILE A 40 12.39 9.81 -2.37
C ILE A 40 12.63 10.94 -3.36
N GLU A 41 11.62 11.79 -3.61
CA GLU A 41 11.76 12.93 -4.51
C GLU A 41 12.81 13.93 -4.04
N THR A 42 12.83 14.25 -2.74
CA THR A 42 13.85 15.12 -2.14
C THR A 42 15.26 14.57 -2.34
N TYR A 43 15.48 13.29 -2.04
CA TYR A 43 16.81 12.67 -2.19
C TYR A 43 17.21 12.48 -3.65
N GLN A 44 16.25 12.21 -4.54
CA GLN A 44 16.50 12.17 -5.97
C GLN A 44 17.03 13.51 -6.49
N GLN A 45 16.44 14.63 -6.05
CA GLN A 45 16.87 15.98 -6.42
C GLN A 45 18.25 16.35 -5.86
N GLN A 46 18.61 15.85 -4.68
CA GLN A 46 19.91 16.06 -4.04
C GLN A 46 21.00 15.12 -4.58
N THR A 47 20.64 14.13 -5.39
CA THR A 47 21.58 13.13 -5.91
C THR A 47 22.17 13.57 -7.24
N ASP A 48 23.49 13.75 -7.26
CA ASP A 48 24.25 14.14 -8.44
C ASP A 48 24.57 12.95 -9.37
N HIS A 49 24.95 11.81 -8.79
CA HIS A 49 25.39 10.66 -9.57
C HIS A 49 24.21 10.00 -10.31
N PRO A 50 24.25 9.88 -11.66
CA PRO A 50 23.12 9.39 -12.45
C PRO A 50 22.64 7.99 -12.08
N GLU A 51 23.56 7.08 -11.72
CA GLU A 51 23.23 5.72 -11.30
C GLU A 51 22.37 5.71 -10.02
N TYR A 52 22.70 6.55 -9.05
CA TYR A 52 21.96 6.66 -7.79
C TYR A 52 20.62 7.38 -8.01
N ARG A 53 20.57 8.35 -8.94
CA ARG A 53 19.31 8.97 -9.35
C ARG A 53 18.35 7.97 -9.98
N ARG A 54 18.86 7.04 -10.80
CA ARG A 54 18.06 5.95 -11.39
C ARG A 54 17.49 5.03 -10.31
N PHE A 55 18.28 4.69 -9.29
CA PHE A 55 17.78 3.92 -8.14
C PHE A 55 16.59 4.61 -7.46
N TRP A 56 16.67 5.93 -7.23
CA TRP A 56 15.54 6.67 -6.64
C TRP A 56 14.30 6.68 -7.54
N GLU A 57 14.46 6.73 -8.86
CA GLU A 57 13.35 6.64 -9.80
C GLU A 57 12.65 5.28 -9.71
N GLU A 58 13.42 4.19 -9.68
CA GLU A 58 12.89 2.82 -9.51
C GLU A 58 12.15 2.68 -8.16
N MET A 59 12.70 3.26 -7.09
CA MET A 59 12.06 3.30 -5.78
C MET A 59 10.74 4.08 -5.80
N LYS A 60 10.69 5.24 -6.47
CA LYS A 60 9.47 6.05 -6.63
C LYS A 60 8.39 5.26 -7.36
N GLN A 61 8.73 4.61 -8.46
CA GLN A 61 7.79 3.79 -9.24
C GLN A 61 7.19 2.65 -8.40
N ARG A 62 8.01 1.94 -7.63
CA ARG A 62 7.53 0.87 -6.72
C ARG A 62 6.63 1.42 -5.62
N ASN A 63 6.97 2.57 -5.04
CA ASN A 63 6.13 3.22 -4.04
C ASN A 63 4.77 3.61 -4.59
N GLN A 64 4.72 4.16 -5.81
CA GLN A 64 3.48 4.50 -6.50
C GLN A 64 2.61 3.26 -6.79
N GLN A 65 3.21 2.14 -7.17
CA GLN A 65 2.50 0.87 -7.33
C GLN A 65 1.86 0.40 -6.01
N ASN A 66 2.59 0.52 -4.88
CA ASN A 66 2.05 0.18 -3.56
C ASN A 66 0.88 1.08 -3.16
N ILE A 67 0.99 2.40 -3.39
CA ILE A 67 -0.11 3.35 -3.19
C ILE A 67 -1.35 2.92 -3.98
N GLN A 68 -1.20 2.55 -5.25
CA GLN A 68 -2.30 2.09 -6.09
C GLN A 68 -2.91 0.76 -5.61
N VAL A 69 -2.12 -0.17 -5.10
CA VAL A 69 -2.61 -1.43 -4.52
C VAL A 69 -3.47 -1.14 -3.29
N VAL A 70 -2.98 -0.31 -2.37
CA VAL A 70 -3.71 0.06 -1.15
C VAL A 70 -5.00 0.80 -1.50
N ALA A 71 -4.93 1.82 -2.36
CA ALA A 71 -6.10 2.59 -2.78
C ALA A 71 -7.18 1.73 -3.43
N ARG A 72 -6.80 0.82 -4.35
CA ARG A 72 -7.75 -0.10 -5.00
C ARG A 72 -8.40 -1.04 -4.00
N TYR A 73 -7.63 -1.58 -3.06
CA TYR A 73 -8.18 -2.47 -2.03
C TYR A 73 -9.21 -1.76 -1.14
N MET A 74 -8.93 -0.51 -0.75
CA MET A 74 -9.87 0.31 0.02
C MET A 74 -11.21 0.49 -0.69
N VAL A 75 -11.18 0.83 -1.98
CA VAL A 75 -12.40 0.99 -2.80
C VAL A 75 -13.16 -0.33 -2.89
N MET A 76 -12.48 -1.42 -3.26
CA MET A 76 -13.13 -2.71 -3.52
C MET A 76 -13.67 -3.41 -2.26
N LYS A 77 -12.98 -3.28 -1.12
CA LYS A 77 -13.23 -4.12 0.06
C LYS A 77 -13.65 -3.34 1.30
N CYS A 78 -13.31 -2.06 1.39
CA CYS A 78 -13.64 -1.21 2.53
C CYS A 78 -14.77 -0.22 2.24
N ASN A 79 -15.41 -0.24 1.06
CA ASN A 79 -16.48 0.69 0.68
C ASN A 79 -16.07 2.15 0.90
N ARG A 80 -14.92 2.54 0.33
CA ARG A 80 -14.50 3.94 0.22
C ARG A 80 -14.78 4.44 -1.17
#